data_AF-A0A2X3IYQ0-F1
#
_entry.id   AF-A0A2X3IYQ0-F1
#
_cell.length_a   1.000
_cell.length_b   1.000
_cell.length_c   1.000
_cell.angle_alpha   90.00
_cell.angle_beta   90.00
_cell.angle_gamma   90.00
#
_symmetry.space_group_name_H-M   'P 1'
#
loop_
_entity.id
_entity.type
_entity.pdbx_description
1 polymer ?
#
loop_
_entity_poly.entity_id
_entity_poly.type
_entity_poly.pdbx_seq_one_letter_code
_entity_poly.pdbx_strand_id
1 'polypeptide(L)'
;MSSHTNIVQEKALQLMQSIGQNTYLKSIMSGMMLILPVTIMSSVATLVKVFPFAPYQDFLLRHNLTRFFDIPITFTNNFLAVIVAFSVAYTLAKNFDVDGFMSGLISMISFFILTPYDLGEIGPLGQSFSIPGQWLGPWGCLPPFWWRYNARFFREERTL
;
A
#
# COMPACT_ATOMS: atom_id res chain seq x y z
N MET A 1 -19.96 24.96 32.97
CA MET A 1 -19.29 25.22 31.67
C MET A 1 -18.92 23.90 30.99
N SER A 2 -19.89 23.01 30.75
CA SER A 2 -19.65 21.64 30.25
C SER A 2 -20.74 21.09 29.33
N SER A 3 -21.92 21.72 29.21
CA SER A 3 -22.98 21.21 28.34
C SER A 3 -22.72 21.48 26.86
N HIS A 4 -22.16 22.66 26.50
CA HIS A 4 -21.78 22.95 25.11
C HIS A 4 -20.70 21.98 24.60
N THR A 5 -19.73 21.60 25.44
CA THR A 5 -18.73 20.59 25.10
C THR A 5 -19.35 19.21 24.88
N ASN A 6 -20.33 18.83 25.69
CA ASN A 6 -21.07 17.57 25.50
C ASN A 6 -21.91 17.57 24.22
N ILE A 7 -22.58 18.67 23.88
CA ILE A 7 -23.38 18.79 22.64
C ILE A 7 -22.47 18.75 21.40
N VAL A 8 -21.32 19.42 21.45
CA VAL A 8 -20.32 19.36 20.37
C VAL A 8 -19.76 17.94 20.24
N GLN A 9 -19.44 17.28 21.36
CA GLN A 9 -18.95 15.91 21.38
C GLN A 9 -20.00 14.93 20.84
N GLU A 10 -21.27 15.07 21.21
CA GLU A 10 -22.38 14.24 20.75
C GLU A 10 -22.64 14.41 19.25
N LYS A 11 -22.64 15.66 18.76
CA LYS A 11 -22.75 15.94 17.31
C LYS A 11 -21.53 15.46 16.53
N ALA A 12 -20.32 15.61 17.08
CA ALA A 12 -19.10 15.09 16.48
C ALA A 12 -19.13 13.56 16.41
N LEU A 13 -19.58 12.88 17.48
CA LEU A 13 -19.79 11.43 17.49
C LEU A 13 -20.82 10.99 16.44
N GLN A 14 -21.96 11.67 16.33
CA GLN A 14 -22.98 11.35 15.32
C GLN A 14 -22.47 11.57 13.89
N LEU A 15 -21.68 12.62 13.66
CA LEU A 15 -21.03 12.87 12.37
C LEU A 15 -20.03 11.75 12.04
N MET A 16 -19.17 11.38 12.98
CA MET A 16 -18.19 10.29 12.82
C MET A 16 -18.88 8.94 12.60
N GLN A 17 -19.97 8.67 13.32
CA GLN A 17 -20.78 7.47 13.13
C GLN A 17 -21.42 7.44 11.74
N SER A 18 -21.95 8.56 11.26
CA SER A 18 -22.55 8.65 9.92
C SER A 18 -21.51 8.44 8.81
N ILE A 19 -20.30 8.99 8.98
CA ILE A 19 -19.18 8.79 8.05
C ILE A 19 -18.69 7.33 8.08
N GLY A 20 -18.58 6.74 9.28
CA GLY A 20 -18.13 5.36 9.47
C GLY A 20 -19.16 4.28 9.12
N GLN A 21 -20.46 4.61 9.11
CA GLN A 21 -21.52 3.69 8.70
C GLN A 21 -21.60 3.48 7.19
N ASN A 22 -20.95 4.33 6.39
CA ASN A 22 -20.98 4.17 4.94
C ASN A 22 -20.25 2.86 4.54
N THR A 23 -21.00 1.96 3.89
CA THR A 23 -20.53 0.66 3.44
C THR A 23 -19.26 0.75 2.58
N TYR A 24 -19.10 1.79 1.76
CA TYR A 24 -17.91 1.99 0.94
C TYR A 24 -16.65 2.26 1.78
N LEU A 25 -16.72 3.21 2.72
CA LEU A 25 -15.61 3.56 3.62
C LEU A 25 -15.26 2.39 4.52
N LYS A 26 -16.27 1.73 5.10
CA LYS A 26 -16.09 0.54 5.93
C LYS A 26 -15.42 -0.60 5.15
N SER A 27 -15.79 -0.80 3.89
CA SER A 27 -15.19 -1.82 3.02
C SER A 27 -13.72 -1.56 2.75
N ILE A 28 -13.35 -0.31 2.45
CA ILE A 28 -11.95 0.09 2.22
C ILE A 28 -11.13 -0.12 3.50
N MET A 29 -11.62 0.36 4.64
CA MET A 29 -10.93 0.19 5.93
C MET A 29 -10.73 -1.29 6.27
N SER A 30 -11.78 -2.11 6.10
CA SER A 30 -11.69 -3.55 6.33
C SER A 30 -10.73 -4.22 5.33
N GLY A 31 -10.69 -3.77 4.08
CA GLY A 31 -9.76 -4.26 3.06
C GLY A 31 -8.31 -3.92 3.39
N MET A 32 -8.06 -2.72 3.91
CA MET A 32 -6.73 -2.30 4.39
C MET A 32 -6.27 -3.10 5.62
N MET A 33 -7.18 -3.48 6.51
CA MET A 33 -6.85 -4.30 7.67
C MET A 33 -6.36 -5.70 7.28
N LEU A 34 -6.81 -6.26 6.15
CA LEU A 34 -6.34 -7.55 5.65
C LEU A 34 -4.85 -7.54 5.24
N ILE A 35 -4.26 -6.36 5.05
CA ILE A 35 -2.90 -6.15 4.56
C ILE A 35 -1.90 -6.05 5.71
N LEU A 36 -2.37 -5.73 6.92
CA LEU A 36 -1.54 -5.66 8.13
C LEU A 36 -0.62 -6.88 8.33
N PRO A 37 -1.09 -8.14 8.24
CA PRO A 37 -0.20 -9.29 8.39
C PRO A 37 0.89 -9.36 7.32
N VAL A 38 0.61 -8.90 6.09
CA VAL A 38 1.58 -8.84 4.99
C VAL A 38 2.66 -7.79 5.29
N THR A 39 2.25 -6.62 5.78
CA THR A 39 3.17 -5.54 6.18
C THR A 39 4.04 -5.94 7.38
N ILE A 40 3.47 -6.67 8.35
CA ILE A 40 4.21 -7.20 9.49
C ILE A 40 5.25 -8.24 9.01
N MET A 41 4.86 -9.17 8.12
CA MET A 41 5.79 -10.15 7.53
C MET A 41 6.99 -9.49 6.86
N SER A 42 6.75 -8.45 6.05
CA SER A 42 7.82 -7.68 5.39
C SER A 42 8.75 -6.98 6.40
N SER A 43 8.16 -6.41 7.45
CA SER A 43 8.92 -5.72 8.50
C SER A 43 9.79 -6.69 9.30
N VAL A 44 9.26 -7.85 9.67
CA VAL A 44 10.02 -8.91 10.36
C VAL A 44 11.17 -9.42 9.50
N ALA A 45 10.95 -9.65 8.20
CA ALA A 45 12.02 -10.05 7.28
C ALA A 45 13.14 -9.00 7.20
N THR A 46 12.79 -7.72 7.20
CA THR A 46 13.76 -6.61 7.23
C THR A 46 14.54 -6.56 8.54
N LEU A 47 13.87 -6.78 9.67
CA LEU A 47 14.52 -6.81 10.99
C LEU A 47 15.54 -7.96 11.10
N VAL A 48 15.19 -9.14 10.59
CA VAL A 48 16.10 -10.31 10.57
C VAL A 48 17.34 -10.05 9.67
N LYS A 49 17.19 -9.23 8.63
CA LYS A 49 18.29 -8.79 7.75
C LYS A 49 19.22 -7.76 8.42
N VAL A 50 18.67 -6.78 9.12
CA VAL A 50 19.41 -5.60 9.64
C VAL A 50 19.89 -5.78 11.10
N PHE A 51 19.69 -6.97 11.68
CA PHE A 51 20.06 -7.25 13.08
C PHE A 51 21.55 -6.94 13.35
N PRO A 52 21.89 -6.03 14.29
CA PRO A 52 23.25 -5.55 14.51
C PRO A 52 24.05 -6.51 15.42
N PHE A 53 24.30 -7.72 14.92
CA PHE A 53 25.13 -8.72 15.61
C PHE A 53 26.28 -9.15 14.70
N ALA A 54 27.51 -8.75 15.06
CA ALA A 54 28.69 -8.89 14.19
C ALA A 54 28.96 -10.33 13.69
N PRO A 55 28.92 -11.39 14.54
CA PRO A 55 29.12 -12.77 14.07
C PRO A 55 28.04 -13.25 13.08
N TYR A 56 26.83 -12.74 13.22
CA TYR A 56 25.68 -13.11 12.39
C TYR A 56 25.73 -12.40 11.04
N GLN A 57 26.16 -11.14 10.99
CA GLN A 57 26.40 -10.43 9.73
C GLN A 57 27.52 -11.07 8.92
N ASP A 58 28.62 -11.46 9.56
CA ASP A 58 29.70 -12.20 8.89
C ASP A 58 29.23 -13.56 8.34
N PHE A 59 28.36 -14.27 9.07
CA PHE A 59 27.76 -15.53 8.59
C PHE A 59 26.84 -15.31 7.36
N LEU A 60 26.00 -14.26 7.41
CA LEU A 60 25.11 -13.91 6.30
C LEU A 60 25.87 -13.50 5.04
N LEU A 61 26.96 -12.74 5.19
CA LEU A 61 27.81 -12.30 4.09
C LEU A 61 28.61 -13.46 3.49
N ARG A 62 29.14 -14.37 4.32
CA ARG A 62 29.88 -15.57 3.85
C ARG A 62 29.00 -16.53 3.06
N HIS A 63 27.72 -16.64 3.38
CA HIS A 63 26.77 -17.53 2.70
C HIS A 63 25.88 -16.82 1.65
N ASN A 64 26.06 -15.51 1.42
CA ASN A 64 25.25 -14.70 0.51
C ASN A 64 23.73 -14.77 0.79
N LEU A 65 23.35 -15.09 2.03
CA LEU A 65 21.96 -15.21 2.49
C LEU A 65 21.24 -13.86 2.50
N THR A 66 21.99 -12.77 2.58
CA THR A 66 21.47 -11.40 2.53
C THR A 66 20.63 -11.15 1.28
N ARG A 67 21.01 -11.70 0.13
CA ARG A 67 20.26 -11.58 -1.13
C ARG A 67 18.97 -12.40 -1.12
N PHE A 68 18.96 -13.55 -0.46
CA PHE A 68 17.77 -14.39 -0.31
C PHE A 68 16.68 -13.73 0.54
N PHE A 69 17.07 -12.94 1.55
CA PHE A 69 16.11 -12.13 2.32
C PHE A 69 15.65 -10.88 1.56
N ASP A 70 16.49 -10.30 0.70
CA ASP A 70 16.15 -9.06 0.00
C ASP A 70 15.11 -9.24 -1.11
N ILE A 71 15.14 -10.40 -1.79
CA ILE A 71 14.21 -10.74 -2.87
C ILE A 71 12.74 -10.70 -2.41
N PRO A 72 12.32 -11.42 -1.34
CA PRO A 72 10.93 -11.41 -0.89
C PRO A 72 10.50 -10.07 -0.29
N ILE A 73 11.41 -9.34 0.39
CA ILE A 73 11.12 -8.00 0.93
C ILE A 73 10.82 -7.03 -0.22
N THR A 74 11.72 -6.97 -1.20
CA THR A 74 11.60 -6.08 -2.36
C THR A 74 10.38 -6.46 -3.20
N PHE A 75 10.14 -7.75 -3.41
CA PHE A 75 8.96 -8.23 -4.13
C PHE A 75 7.66 -7.84 -3.43
N THR A 76 7.54 -8.09 -2.12
CA THR A 76 6.33 -7.75 -1.34
C THR A 76 6.07 -6.26 -1.35
N ASN A 77 7.11 -5.45 -1.14
CA ASN A 77 6.98 -4.00 -1.18
C ASN A 77 6.60 -3.50 -2.57
N ASN A 78 7.16 -4.09 -3.63
CA ASN A 78 6.80 -3.79 -5.00
C ASN A 78 5.44 -4.34 -5.40
N PHE A 79 4.82 -5.30 -4.73
CA PHE A 79 3.49 -5.82 -5.08
C PHE A 79 2.38 -5.30 -4.15
N LEU A 80 2.73 -4.44 -3.19
CA LEU A 80 1.84 -4.02 -2.12
C LEU A 80 0.55 -3.39 -2.65
N ALA A 81 0.61 -2.50 -3.64
CA ALA A 81 -0.57 -1.83 -4.17
C ALA A 81 -1.54 -2.79 -4.87
N VAL A 82 -1.01 -3.84 -5.52
CA VAL A 82 -1.83 -4.88 -6.17
C VAL A 82 -2.59 -5.68 -5.11
N ILE A 83 -1.91 -6.05 -4.01
CA ILE A 83 -2.51 -6.78 -2.89
C ILE A 83 -3.57 -5.92 -2.19
N VAL A 84 -3.33 -4.61 -2.06
CA VAL A 84 -4.28 -3.64 -1.53
C VAL A 84 -5.54 -3.56 -2.40
N ALA A 85 -5.37 -3.38 -3.71
CA ALA A 85 -6.48 -3.26 -4.65
C ALA A 85 -7.38 -4.50 -4.63
N PHE A 86 -6.77 -5.69 -4.67
CA PHE A 86 -7.50 -6.95 -4.55
C PHE A 86 -8.26 -7.07 -3.22
N SER A 87 -7.59 -6.75 -2.10
CA SER A 87 -8.18 -6.88 -0.75
C SER A 87 -9.36 -5.93 -0.54
N VAL A 88 -9.27 -4.70 -1.05
CA VAL A 88 -10.36 -3.70 -0.96
C VAL A 88 -11.53 -4.08 -1.86
N ALA A 89 -11.28 -4.56 -3.08
CA ALA A 89 -12.35 -5.03 -3.96
C ALA A 89 -13.05 -6.28 -3.40
N TYR A 90 -12.29 -7.20 -2.82
CA TYR A 90 -12.83 -8.40 -2.16
C TYR A 90 -13.76 -8.06 -0.99
N THR A 91 -13.33 -7.17 -0.08
CA THR A 91 -14.18 -6.76 1.05
C THR A 91 -15.39 -5.95 0.59
N LEU A 92 -15.25 -5.14 -0.45
CA LEU A 92 -16.36 -4.39 -1.03
C LEU A 92 -17.42 -5.35 -1.58
N ALA A 93 -17.07 -6.27 -2.47
CA ALA A 93 -18.01 -7.22 -3.07
C ALA A 93 -18.69 -8.11 -2.01
N LYS A 94 -17.96 -8.50 -0.96
CA LYS A 94 -18.54 -9.24 0.17
C LYS A 94 -19.60 -8.44 0.94
N ASN A 95 -19.46 -7.11 1.03
CA ASN A 95 -20.48 -6.25 1.63
C ASN A 95 -21.69 -6.03 0.70
N PHE A 96 -21.57 -6.30 -0.59
CA PHE A 96 -22.65 -6.21 -1.58
C PHE A 96 -23.30 -7.56 -1.94
N ASP A 97 -22.91 -8.65 -1.27
CA ASP A 97 -23.39 -10.02 -1.55
C ASP A 97 -23.11 -10.49 -3.00
N VAL A 98 -22.01 -10.01 -3.58
CA VAL A 98 -21.55 -10.37 -4.94
C VAL A 98 -20.28 -11.23 -4.82
N ASP A 99 -19.96 -11.99 -5.88
CA ASP A 99 -18.74 -12.81 -5.97
C ASP A 99 -17.45 -12.00 -5.69
N GLY A 100 -16.94 -12.14 -4.47
CA GLY A 100 -15.76 -11.41 -4.01
C GLY A 100 -14.47 -11.75 -4.78
N PHE A 101 -14.35 -13.00 -5.23
CA PHE A 101 -13.17 -13.43 -5.99
C PHE A 101 -13.11 -12.78 -7.38
N MET A 102 -14.24 -12.73 -8.09
CA MET A 102 -14.32 -12.11 -9.42
C MET A 102 -14.14 -10.59 -9.34
N SER A 103 -14.70 -9.95 -8.32
CA SER A 103 -14.49 -8.52 -8.06
C SER A 103 -13.02 -8.18 -7.72
N GLY A 104 -12.35 -9.05 -6.96
CA GLY A 104 -10.91 -8.92 -6.70
C GLY A 104 -10.07 -9.01 -7.98
N LEU A 105 -10.33 -10.01 -8.83
CA LEU A 105 -9.59 -10.21 -10.09
C LEU A 105 -9.78 -9.04 -11.06
N ILE A 106 -11.00 -8.53 -11.25
CA ILE A 106 -11.23 -7.40 -12.14
C ILE A 106 -10.53 -6.12 -11.65
N SER A 107 -10.50 -5.89 -10.34
CA SER A 107 -9.78 -4.76 -9.75
C SER A 107 -8.27 -4.86 -9.96
N MET A 108 -7.71 -6.06 -9.80
CA MET A 108 -6.29 -6.33 -10.08
C MET A 108 -5.94 -6.07 -11.56
N ILE A 109 -6.78 -6.54 -12.50
CA ILE A 109 -6.59 -6.30 -13.94
C ILE A 109 -6.70 -4.80 -14.26
N SER A 110 -7.69 -4.12 -13.70
CA SER A 110 -7.87 -2.67 -13.86
C SER A 110 -6.68 -1.88 -13.32
N PHE A 111 -6.05 -2.34 -12.23
CA PHE A 111 -4.87 -1.73 -11.66
C PHE A 111 -3.65 -1.84 -12.60
N PHE A 112 -3.45 -2.99 -13.24
CA PHE A 112 -2.40 -3.14 -14.24
C PHE A 112 -2.64 -2.29 -15.48
N ILE A 113 -3.89 -2.17 -15.95
CA ILE A 113 -4.23 -1.28 -17.08
C ILE A 113 -3.96 0.19 -16.74
N LEU A 114 -4.25 0.60 -15.51
CA LEU A 114 -4.02 1.97 -15.04
C LEU A 114 -2.54 2.30 -14.79
N THR A 115 -1.73 1.29 -14.52
CA THR A 115 -0.30 1.48 -14.23
C THR A 115 0.40 1.88 -15.52
N PRO A 116 0.96 3.10 -15.61
CA PRO A 116 1.67 3.50 -16.82
C PRO A 116 2.93 2.65 -16.97
N TYR A 117 3.04 2.01 -18.13
CA TYR A 117 4.24 1.29 -18.52
C TYR A 117 5.22 2.31 -19.10
N ASP A 118 6.42 2.38 -18.54
CA ASP A 118 7.51 3.11 -19.17
C ASP A 118 8.18 2.22 -20.22
N LEU A 119 8.45 2.77 -21.39
CA LEU A 119 9.26 2.09 -22.41
C LEU A 119 10.72 2.22 -21.98
N GLY A 120 11.29 1.15 -21.43
CA GLY A 120 12.71 1.11 -21.08
C GLY A 120 13.61 1.39 -22.30
N GLU A 121 14.83 1.89 -22.06
CA GLU A 121 15.79 2.18 -23.13
C GLU A 121 16.01 0.97 -24.06
N ILE A 122 16.13 1.28 -25.36
CA ILE A 122 16.25 0.33 -26.48
C ILE A 122 17.64 -0.34 -26.42
N GLY A 123 17.78 -1.41 -25.65
CA GLY A 123 18.95 -2.28 -25.68
C GLY A 123 18.95 -3.24 -26.89
N PRO A 124 20.10 -3.81 -27.31
CA PRO A 124 20.22 -4.66 -28.52
C PRO A 124 19.39 -5.95 -28.53
N LEU A 125 18.72 -6.30 -27.44
CA LEU A 125 17.96 -7.55 -27.26
C LEU A 125 16.44 -7.34 -27.09
N GLY A 126 15.94 -6.11 -27.33
CA GLY A 126 14.50 -5.80 -27.32
C GLY A 126 14.02 -4.98 -26.12
N GLN A 127 12.90 -4.27 -26.33
CA GLN A 127 12.25 -3.40 -25.34
C GLN A 127 11.88 -4.22 -24.10
N SER A 128 12.63 -4.08 -23.00
CA SER A 128 12.20 -4.63 -21.73
C SER A 128 11.04 -3.79 -21.20
N PHE A 129 9.82 -4.34 -21.30
CA PHE A 129 8.66 -3.82 -20.58
C PHE A 129 8.89 -4.01 -19.08
N SER A 130 9.62 -3.08 -18.48
CA SER A 130 9.83 -3.05 -17.04
C SER A 130 8.64 -2.32 -16.44
N ILE A 131 7.76 -3.02 -15.72
CA ILE A 131 6.81 -2.36 -14.85
C ILE A 131 7.65 -1.80 -13.70
N PRO A 132 7.81 -0.47 -13.59
CA PRO A 132 8.69 0.07 -12.57
C PRO A 132 8.07 -0.27 -11.21
N GLY A 133 8.80 -1.02 -10.37
CA GLY A 133 8.31 -1.48 -9.06
C GLY A 133 7.84 -0.35 -8.13
N GLN A 134 8.19 0.90 -8.46
CA GLN A 134 7.66 2.10 -7.82
C GLN A 134 6.13 2.20 -7.92
N TRP A 135 5.52 1.85 -9.07
CA TRP A 135 4.08 1.98 -9.28
C TRP A 135 3.26 0.86 -8.66
N LEU A 136 3.87 -0.32 -8.51
CA LEU A 136 3.21 -1.48 -7.92
C LEU A 136 3.37 -1.49 -6.37
N GLY A 137 4.27 -0.66 -5.83
CA GLY A 137 4.48 -0.47 -4.39
C GLY A 137 3.66 0.67 -3.77
N PRO A 138 4.09 1.26 -2.63
CA PRO A 138 3.31 2.27 -1.91
C PRO A 138 2.90 3.50 -2.74
N TRP A 139 3.66 3.84 -3.79
CA TRP A 139 3.32 4.95 -4.70
C TRP A 139 2.16 4.63 -5.65
N GLY A 140 1.79 3.36 -5.84
CA GLY A 140 0.59 2.97 -6.58
C GLY A 140 -0.73 3.30 -5.87
N CYS A 141 -0.68 3.46 -4.54
CA CYS A 141 -1.84 3.86 -3.74
C CYS A 141 -2.25 5.33 -4.00
N LEU A 142 -1.29 6.19 -4.37
CA LEU A 142 -1.51 7.61 -4.63
C LEU A 142 -1.01 7.96 -6.04
N PRO A 143 -1.89 8.23 -7.02
CA PRO A 143 -1.43 8.57 -8.36
C PRO A 143 -0.51 9.81 -8.30
N PRO A 144 0.58 9.89 -9.10
CA PRO A 144 1.52 11.00 -9.04
C PRO A 144 0.90 12.37 -9.38
N PHE A 145 -0.30 12.39 -9.95
CA PHE A 145 -1.11 13.60 -10.07
C PHE A 145 -1.42 14.23 -8.69
N TRP A 146 -1.73 13.40 -7.69
CA TRP A 146 -1.96 13.82 -6.30
C TRP A 146 -0.67 14.32 -5.64
N TRP A 147 0.47 13.65 -5.87
CA TRP A 147 1.77 14.10 -5.37
C TRP A 147 2.19 15.46 -5.95
N ARG A 148 1.95 15.67 -7.25
CA ARG A 148 2.29 16.95 -7.90
C ARG A 148 1.41 18.11 -7.41
N TYR A 149 0.18 17.84 -6.98
CA TYR A 149 -0.71 18.83 -6.39
C TYR A 149 -0.34 19.14 -4.93
N ASN A 150 -0.02 18.11 -4.13
CA ASN A 150 0.25 18.25 -2.70
C ASN A 150 1.69 18.71 -2.39
N ALA A 151 2.65 18.45 -3.29
CA ALA A 151 4.03 18.98 -3.17
C ALA A 151 4.11 20.51 -3.26
N ARG A 152 3.06 21.19 -3.75
CA ARG A 152 2.93 22.66 -3.64
C ARG A 152 2.55 23.09 -2.22
N PHE A 153 1.65 22.35 -1.57
CA PHE A 153 1.21 22.60 -0.19
C PHE A 153 2.35 22.44 0.83
N PHE A 154 3.17 21.39 0.71
CA PHE A 154 4.30 21.14 1.62
C PHE A 154 5.54 22.04 1.39
N ARG A 155 5.56 22.84 0.32
CA ARG A 155 6.63 23.83 0.11
C ARG A 155 6.38 25.11 0.91
N GLU A 156 5.12 25.42 1.19
CA GLU A 156 4.68 26.67 1.81
C GLU A 156 4.81 26.64 3.35
N GLU A 157 4.76 25.45 3.97
CA GLU A 157 5.00 25.28 5.42
C GLU A 157 6.47 25.26 5.84
N ARG A 158 7.41 25.32 4.88
CA ARG A 158 8.86 25.32 5.18
C ARG A 158 9.47 26.71 5.30
N THR A 159 8.65 27.76 5.23
CA THR A 159 9.05 29.18 5.31
C THR A 159 8.50 29.91 6.55
N LEU A 160 8.00 29.16 7.55
CA LEU A 160 7.68 29.66 8.89
C LEU A 160 8.48 28.86 9.93
#